data_AF-A0A229R920-F1
#
_entry.id   AF-A0A229R920-F1
#
_cell.length_a   1.000
_cell.length_b   1.000
_cell.length_c   1.000
_cell.angle_alpha   90.00
_cell.angle_beta   90.00
_cell.angle_gamma   90.00
#
_symmetry.space_group_name_H-M   'P 1'
#
loop_
_entity.id
_entity.type
_entity.pdbx_description
1 polymer ?
#
loop_
_entity_poly.entity_id
_entity_poly.type
_entity_poly.pdbx_seq_one_letter_code
_entity_poly.pdbx_strand_id
1 'polypeptide(L)'
;MTATLTVPRTSLSCLATALVRVTRRGDHRAELIAELATARLTPACFVPGIEHQAAAAIVRTGLPTVEHQRRTLQRRIDEHLFLDTTARTGVRVLACWDDSAHRVRMHVAETGEPGLWDRIVALFTRWEMTGRPVPATSGPIGSAS
;
A
#
# COMPACT_ATOMS: atom_id res chain seq x y z
N MET A 1 1.49 -63.90 1.52
CA MET A 1 1.45 -63.15 0.25
C MET A 1 1.54 -61.67 0.59
N THR A 2 2.66 -61.03 0.30
CA THR A 2 2.93 -59.64 0.69
C THR A 2 2.85 -58.79 -0.58
N ALA A 3 1.83 -57.93 -0.68
CA ALA A 3 1.66 -57.03 -1.81
C ALA A 3 2.46 -55.75 -1.56
N THR A 4 3.55 -55.57 -2.32
CA THR A 4 4.34 -54.33 -2.33
C THR A 4 3.62 -53.33 -3.24
N LEU A 5 2.94 -52.34 -2.66
CA LEU A 5 2.38 -51.22 -3.40
C LEU A 5 3.51 -50.25 -3.80
N THR A 6 3.87 -50.27 -5.07
CA THR A 6 4.77 -49.29 -5.68
C THR A 6 4.02 -47.97 -5.83
N VAL A 7 4.26 -47.02 -4.93
CA VAL A 7 3.71 -45.66 -5.02
C VAL A 7 4.45 -44.91 -6.16
N PRO A 8 3.74 -44.37 -7.17
CA PRO A 8 4.39 -43.67 -8.27
C PRO A 8 4.96 -42.32 -7.78
N ARG A 9 6.25 -42.10 -8.06
CA ARG A 9 7.06 -40.91 -7.68
C ARG A 9 6.63 -39.60 -8.37
N THR A 10 5.43 -39.53 -8.95
CA THR A 10 4.96 -38.38 -9.73
C THR A 10 4.13 -37.37 -8.93
N SER A 11 3.63 -37.71 -7.73
CA SER A 11 2.76 -36.78 -6.97
C SER A 11 3.51 -35.79 -6.06
N LEU A 12 4.70 -36.18 -5.56
CA LEU A 12 5.49 -35.33 -4.65
C LEU A 12 6.15 -34.16 -5.37
N SER A 13 6.54 -34.30 -6.64
CA SER A 13 7.13 -33.23 -7.43
C SER A 13 6.12 -32.12 -7.75
N CYS A 14 4.87 -32.48 -8.05
CA CYS A 14 3.79 -31.50 -8.26
C CYS A 14 3.43 -30.77 -6.96
N LEU A 15 3.37 -31.47 -5.83
CA LEU A 15 3.17 -30.87 -4.51
C LEU A 15 4.35 -29.99 -4.10
N ALA A 16 5.59 -30.40 -4.33
CA ALA A 16 6.77 -29.59 -4.04
C ALA A 16 6.84 -28.34 -4.93
N THR A 17 6.45 -28.44 -6.21
CA THR A 17 6.41 -27.27 -7.10
C THR A 17 5.24 -26.33 -6.74
N ALA A 18 4.11 -26.88 -6.29
CA ALA A 18 2.99 -26.09 -5.77
C ALA A 18 3.35 -25.41 -4.44
N LEU A 19 4.00 -26.11 -3.51
CA LEU A 19 4.49 -25.55 -2.24
C LEU A 19 5.60 -24.52 -2.47
N VAL A 20 6.54 -24.75 -3.39
CA VAL A 20 7.56 -23.76 -3.75
C VAL A 20 6.95 -22.55 -4.49
N ARG A 21 5.86 -22.71 -5.25
CA ARG A 21 5.10 -21.58 -5.81
C ARG A 21 4.25 -20.85 -4.76
N VAL A 22 3.81 -21.54 -3.71
CA VAL A 22 3.08 -20.95 -2.58
C VAL A 22 4.03 -20.25 -1.60
N THR A 23 5.28 -20.73 -1.45
CA THR A 23 6.32 -20.08 -0.65
C THR A 23 7.16 -19.05 -1.42
N ARG A 24 7.20 -19.13 -2.77
CA ARG A 24 7.61 -18.05 -3.70
C ARG A 24 6.43 -17.22 -4.20
N ARG A 25 5.26 -17.29 -3.55
CA ARG A 25 4.34 -16.15 -3.58
C ARG A 25 5.04 -15.10 -2.71
N GLY A 26 6.07 -14.50 -3.31
CA GLY A 26 7.02 -13.62 -2.67
C GLY A 26 6.22 -12.61 -1.88
N ASP A 27 6.73 -12.24 -0.72
CA ASP A 27 6.16 -11.15 0.04
C ASP A 27 6.38 -9.87 -0.74
N HIS A 28 5.61 -9.68 -1.83
CA HIS A 28 5.70 -8.54 -2.75
C HIS A 28 5.47 -7.25 -1.98
N ARG A 29 4.73 -7.32 -0.87
CA ARG A 29 4.60 -6.23 0.08
C ARG A 29 5.96 -5.90 0.72
N ALA A 30 6.65 -6.88 1.29
CA ALA A 30 7.99 -6.66 1.84
C ALA A 30 9.02 -6.24 0.78
N GLU A 31 8.96 -6.80 -0.43
CA GLU A 31 9.80 -6.38 -1.57
C GLU A 31 9.57 -4.90 -1.90
N LEU A 32 8.32 -4.47 -2.09
CA LEU A 32 7.98 -3.08 -2.35
C LEU A 32 8.42 -2.15 -1.22
N ILE A 33 8.24 -2.56 0.03
CA ILE A 33 8.70 -1.78 1.19
C ILE A 33 10.22 -1.64 1.18
N ALA A 34 10.96 -2.71 0.87
CA ALA A 34 12.42 -2.69 0.79
C ALA A 34 12.92 -1.81 -0.37
N GLU A 35 12.28 -1.88 -1.54
CA GLU A 35 12.56 -1.02 -2.68
C GLU A 35 12.32 0.46 -2.31
N LEU A 36 11.14 0.79 -1.76
CA LEU A 36 10.79 2.15 -1.34
C LEU A 36 11.66 2.70 -0.21
N ALA A 37 12.22 1.83 0.64
CA ALA A 37 13.14 2.24 1.69
C ALA A 37 14.45 2.80 1.13
N THR A 38 14.89 2.31 -0.04
CA THR A 38 16.14 2.72 -0.70
C THR A 38 15.93 3.62 -1.91
N ALA A 39 14.70 3.71 -2.42
CA ALA A 39 14.33 4.56 -3.54
C ALA A 39 14.60 6.05 -3.24
N ARG A 40 15.05 6.77 -4.26
CA ARG A 40 15.36 8.19 -4.14
C ARG A 40 14.07 9.00 -3.96
N LEU A 41 14.01 9.74 -2.87
CA LEU A 41 12.98 10.73 -2.64
C LEU A 41 13.22 11.97 -3.50
N THR A 42 12.18 12.44 -4.19
CA THR A 42 12.17 13.66 -4.98
C THR A 42 11.15 14.64 -4.41
N PRO A 43 11.38 15.97 -4.49
CA PRO A 43 10.39 16.95 -4.08
C PRO A 43 9.05 16.74 -4.81
N ALA A 44 7.94 16.84 -4.07
CA ALA A 44 6.59 16.62 -4.59
C ALA A 44 5.67 17.80 -4.27
N CYS A 45 4.54 17.89 -4.98
CA CYS A 45 3.49 18.84 -4.65
C CYS A 45 2.87 18.51 -3.29
N PHE A 46 2.37 19.54 -2.60
CA PHE A 46 1.58 19.34 -1.39
C PHE A 46 0.21 18.76 -1.77
N VAL A 47 -0.20 17.68 -1.10
CA VAL A 47 -1.49 17.03 -1.29
C VAL A 47 -2.38 17.27 -0.06
N PRO A 48 -3.35 18.21 -0.13
CA PRO A 48 -4.29 18.43 0.96
C PRO A 48 -5.04 17.15 1.30
N GLY A 49 -5.22 16.89 2.60
CA GLY A 49 -6.02 15.76 3.07
C GLY A 49 -5.29 14.42 3.19
N ILE A 50 -4.05 14.27 2.68
CA ILE A 50 -3.29 13.02 2.82
C ILE A 50 -2.99 12.69 4.29
N GLU A 51 -2.88 13.72 5.14
CA GLU A 51 -2.69 13.62 6.59
C GLU A 51 -4.01 13.50 7.38
N HIS A 52 -5.16 13.53 6.69
CA HIS A 52 -6.47 13.46 7.34
C HIS A 52 -6.67 12.11 8.05
N GLN A 53 -7.37 12.11 9.18
CA GLN A 53 -7.62 10.89 9.97
C GLN A 53 -8.36 9.80 9.18
N ALA A 54 -9.17 10.19 8.19
CA ALA A 54 -9.90 9.27 7.32
C ALA A 54 -9.12 8.86 6.05
N ALA A 55 -7.85 9.24 5.90
CA ALA A 55 -7.05 8.99 4.69
C ALA A 55 -7.09 7.51 4.25
N ALA A 56 -6.94 6.57 5.19
CA ALA A 56 -7.03 5.15 4.88
C ALA A 56 -8.40 4.73 4.30
N ALA A 57 -9.49 5.28 4.82
CA ALA A 57 -10.83 5.01 4.30
C ALA A 57 -11.05 5.65 2.91
N ILE A 58 -10.52 6.86 2.71
CA ILE A 58 -10.57 7.58 1.43
C ILE A 58 -9.82 6.78 0.35
N VAL A 59 -8.58 6.35 0.65
CA VAL A 59 -7.76 5.52 -0.25
C VAL A 59 -8.46 4.22 -0.55
N ARG A 60 -8.92 3.48 0.47
CA ARG A 60 -9.63 2.21 0.27
C ARG A 60 -10.89 2.35 -0.61
N THR A 61 -11.58 3.48 -0.54
CA THR A 61 -12.79 3.73 -1.35
C THR A 61 -12.44 4.14 -2.78
N GLY A 62 -11.44 5.00 -2.98
CA GLY A 62 -11.07 5.53 -4.29
C GLY A 62 -10.06 4.70 -5.08
N LEU A 63 -9.26 3.90 -4.38
CA LEU A 63 -8.18 3.05 -4.90
C LEU A 63 -8.23 1.69 -4.16
N PRO A 64 -9.20 0.82 -4.46
CA PRO A 64 -9.50 -0.37 -3.65
C PRO A 64 -8.40 -1.43 -3.62
N THR A 65 -7.46 -1.41 -4.58
CA THR A 65 -6.30 -2.30 -4.62
C THR A 65 -5.10 -1.78 -3.82
N VAL A 66 -5.17 -0.53 -3.34
CA VAL A 66 -4.05 0.15 -2.69
C VAL A 66 -4.20 0.08 -1.17
N GLU A 67 -3.23 -0.54 -0.52
CA GLU A 67 -3.05 -0.47 0.94
C GLU A 67 -2.46 0.90 1.31
N HIS A 68 -3.01 1.55 2.34
CA HIS A 68 -2.45 2.78 2.91
C HIS A 68 -1.99 2.55 4.34
N GLN A 69 -0.75 2.94 4.63
CA GLN A 69 -0.20 2.96 5.98
C GLN A 69 0.40 4.34 6.27
N ARG A 70 0.12 4.89 7.45
CA ARG A 70 0.79 6.08 7.98
C ARG A 70 1.62 5.69 9.20
N ARG A 71 2.83 6.25 9.32
CA ARG A 71 3.61 6.25 10.56
C ARG A 71 4.26 7.60 10.78
N THR A 72 4.32 8.05 12.03
CA THR A 72 5.11 9.21 12.42
C THR A 72 6.52 8.74 12.75
N LEU A 73 7.51 9.23 12.01
CA LEU A 73 8.91 8.83 12.19
C LEU A 73 9.56 9.62 13.33
N GLN A 74 9.32 10.92 13.35
CA GLN A 74 9.81 11.87 14.34
C GLN A 74 8.79 13.00 14.47
N ARG A 75 8.98 13.88 15.47
CA ARG A 75 8.13 15.07 15.63
C ARG A 75 8.12 15.85 14.31
N ARG A 76 6.92 16.01 13.72
CA ARG A 76 6.66 16.72 12.45
C ARG A 76 7.13 16.03 11.16
N ILE A 77 7.47 14.74 11.22
CA ILE A 77 7.76 13.93 10.04
C ILE A 77 6.81 12.74 10.01
N ASP A 78 5.91 12.75 9.03
CA ASP A 78 5.03 11.64 8.74
C ASP A 78 5.47 10.94 7.46
N GLU A 79 5.45 9.61 7.51
CA GLU A 79 5.58 8.76 6.34
C GLU A 79 4.22 8.14 6.00
N HIS A 80 3.88 8.22 4.71
CA HIS A 80 2.77 7.49 4.13
C HIS A 80 3.29 6.48 3.11
N LEU A 81 2.83 5.25 3.23
CA LEU A 81 3.06 4.18 2.26
C LEU A 81 1.74 3.85 1.58
N PHE A 82 1.80 3.75 0.25
CA PHE A 82 0.70 3.32 -0.61
C PHE A 82 1.21 2.15 -1.43
N LEU A 83 0.63 0.96 -1.26
CA LEU A 83 1.12 -0.26 -1.87
C LEU A 83 0.02 -0.93 -2.68
N ASP A 84 0.24 -1.11 -3.98
CA ASP A 84 -0.58 -1.99 -4.81
C ASP A 84 0.22 -3.27 -5.07
N THR A 85 0.02 -4.27 -4.20
CA THR A 85 0.74 -5.55 -4.30
C THR A 85 0.34 -6.37 -5.53
N THR A 86 -0.83 -6.09 -6.11
CA THR A 86 -1.31 -6.76 -7.33
C THR A 86 -0.61 -6.19 -8.56
N ALA A 87 -0.51 -4.86 -8.65
CA ALA A 87 0.21 -4.17 -9.71
C ALA A 87 1.74 -4.15 -9.50
N ARG A 88 2.22 -4.56 -8.32
CA ARG A 88 3.62 -4.43 -7.88
C ARG A 88 4.13 -2.99 -8.02
N THR A 89 3.31 -2.04 -7.59
CA THR A 89 3.65 -0.62 -7.54
C THR A 89 3.53 -0.10 -6.13
N GLY A 90 4.35 0.88 -5.80
CA GLY A 90 4.36 1.44 -4.47
C GLY A 90 4.78 2.90 -4.48
N VAL A 91 4.21 3.67 -3.55
CA VAL A 91 4.55 5.07 -3.34
C VAL A 91 4.84 5.29 -1.87
N ARG A 92 5.97 5.94 -1.60
CA ARG A 92 6.36 6.42 -0.28
C ARG A 92 6.36 7.94 -0.30
N VAL A 93 5.63 8.54 0.63
CA VAL A 93 5.58 9.99 0.82
C VAL A 93 6.15 10.32 2.18
N LEU A 94 7.12 11.25 2.22
CA LEU A 94 7.53 11.92 3.45
C LEU A 94 6.95 13.33 3.47
N ALA A 95 6.12 13.60 4.46
CA ALA A 95 5.61 14.93 4.78
C ALA A 95 6.40 15.46 5.99
N CYS A 96 7.08 16.59 5.80
CA CYS A 96 7.89 17.22 6.83
C CYS A 96 7.47 18.68 6.98
N TRP A 97 7.24 19.12 8.22
CA TRP A 97 7.07 20.54 8.51
C TRP A 97 8.42 21.27 8.39
N ASP A 98 8.49 22.24 7.50
CA ASP A 98 9.62 23.17 7.41
C ASP A 98 9.33 24.42 8.25
N ASP A 99 10.02 24.54 9.37
CA ASP A 99 9.89 25.70 10.27
C ASP A 99 10.32 27.01 9.62
N SER A 100 11.32 27.00 8.73
CA SER A 100 11.86 28.21 8.12
C SER A 100 10.90 28.83 7.11
N ALA A 101 10.15 27.97 6.40
CA ALA A 101 9.17 28.39 5.40
C ALA A 101 7.73 28.31 5.90
N HIS A 102 7.52 27.93 7.17
CA HIS A 102 6.21 27.71 7.80
C HIS A 102 5.23 26.91 6.94
N ARG A 103 5.71 25.81 6.33
CA ARG A 103 4.90 24.98 5.43
C ARG A 103 5.31 23.52 5.47
N VAL A 104 4.40 22.64 5.08
CA VAL A 104 4.71 21.22 4.84
C VAL A 104 5.46 21.09 3.50
N ARG A 105 6.59 20.38 3.52
CA ARG A 105 7.31 19.91 2.34
C ARG A 105 7.05 18.42 2.15
N MET A 106 6.68 18.03 0.94
CA MET A 106 6.49 16.63 0.58
C MET A 106 7.63 16.15 -0.31
N HIS A 107 8.05 14.92 -0.07
CA HIS A 107 8.92 14.19 -0.97
C HIS A 107 8.31 12.84 -1.27
N VAL A 108 8.44 12.38 -2.50
CA VAL A 108 7.87 11.13 -2.97
C VAL A 108 8.95 10.22 -3.53
N ALA A 109 8.80 8.92 -3.32
CA ALA A 109 9.48 7.89 -4.07
C ALA A 109 8.42 6.93 -4.61
N GLU A 110 8.58 6.51 -5.86
CA GLU A 110 7.68 5.58 -6.54
C GLU A 110 8.51 4.42 -7.10
N THR A 111 8.00 3.20 -6.99
CA THR A 111 8.59 1.99 -7.56
C THR A 111 7.54 1.20 -8.35
N GLY A 112 8.01 0.39 -9.30
CA GLY A 112 7.16 -0.34 -10.26
C GLY A 112 6.76 0.51 -11.46
N GLU A 113 5.59 0.21 -12.03
CA GLU A 113 4.98 1.01 -13.09
C GLU A 113 4.55 2.40 -12.56
N PRO A 114 4.93 3.50 -13.24
CA PRO A 114 4.65 4.85 -12.77
C PRO A 114 3.16 5.21 -12.87
N GLY A 115 2.71 6.13 -12.01
CA GLY A 115 1.38 6.75 -12.09
C GLY A 115 0.48 6.46 -10.89
N LEU A 116 0.93 5.66 -9.91
CA LEU A 116 0.22 5.49 -8.64
C LEU A 116 0.21 6.82 -7.87
N TRP A 117 1.32 7.59 -7.90
CA TRP A 117 1.37 8.90 -7.27
C TRP A 117 0.33 9.87 -7.85
N ASP A 118 0.23 9.96 -9.18
CA ASP A 118 -0.72 10.85 -9.84
C ASP A 118 -2.17 10.47 -9.52
N ARG A 119 -2.47 9.17 -9.42
CA ARG A 119 -3.79 8.68 -8.98
C ARG A 119 -4.11 9.05 -7.54
N ILE A 120 -3.12 9.00 -6.64
CA ILE A 120 -3.27 9.45 -5.24
C ILE A 120 -3.54 10.96 -5.18
N VAL A 121 -2.78 11.76 -5.92
CA VAL A 121 -2.98 13.22 -6.01
C VAL A 121 -4.40 13.51 -6.51
N ALA A 122 -4.80 12.91 -7.64
CA ALA A 122 -6.12 13.10 -8.21
C ALA A 122 -7.25 12.69 -7.26
N LEU A 123 -7.09 11.60 -6.50
CA LEU A 123 -8.04 11.16 -5.49
C LEU A 123 -8.23 12.21 -4.40
N PHE A 124 -7.14 12.65 -3.77
CA PHE A 124 -7.23 13.60 -2.65
C PHE A 124 -7.66 14.99 -3.11
N THR A 125 -7.24 15.44 -4.29
CA THR A 125 -7.75 16.67 -4.90
C THR A 125 -9.26 16.60 -5.13
N ARG A 126 -9.77 15.49 -5.69
CA ARG A 126 -11.22 15.31 -5.87
C ARG A 126 -11.96 15.26 -4.54
N TRP A 127 -11.43 14.55 -3.57
CA TRP A 127 -12.00 14.47 -2.22
C TRP A 127 -12.09 15.86 -1.56
N GLU A 128 -11.04 16.66 -1.70
CA GLU A 128 -11.02 18.05 -1.23
C GLU A 128 -12.09 18.90 -1.95
N MET A 129 -12.13 18.85 -3.28
CA MET A 129 -13.09 19.61 -4.10
C MET A 129 -14.55 19.25 -3.84
N THR A 130 -14.81 18.03 -3.37
CA THR A 130 -16.17 17.54 -3.06
C THR A 130 -16.59 17.84 -1.61
N GLY A 131 -15.83 18.66 -0.88
CA GLY A 131 -16.15 19.06 0.48
C GLY A 131 -15.73 18.06 1.54
N ARG A 132 -14.73 17.22 1.24
CA ARG A 132 -14.13 16.26 2.17
C ARG A 132 -15.12 15.24 2.78
N PRO A 133 -15.96 14.58 1.96
CA PRO A 133 -16.91 13.61 2.50
C PRO A 133 -16.14 12.48 3.20
N VAL A 134 -16.53 12.17 4.44
CA VAL A 134 -15.97 11.02 5.17
C VAL A 134 -16.67 9.77 4.63
N PRO A 135 -15.95 8.78 4.06
CA PRO A 135 -16.57 7.56 3.59
C PRO A 135 -17.31 6.86 4.74
N ALA A 136 -18.53 6.37 4.49
CA ALA A 136 -19.28 5.63 5.49
C ALA A 136 -18.46 4.43 5.97
N THR A 137 -18.21 4.36 7.27
CA THR A 137 -17.58 3.19 7.87
C THR A 137 -18.57 2.05 7.72
N SER A 138 -18.27 1.05 6.89
CA SER A 138 -19.00 -0.21 6.91
C SER A 138 -18.71 -0.87 8.26
N GLY A 139 -19.54 -0.56 9.26
CA GLY A 139 -19.58 -1.28 10.51
C GLY A 139 -19.98 -2.74 10.24
N PRO A 140 -19.63 -3.69 11.14
CA PRO A 140 -20.16 -5.03 11.03
C PRO A 140 -21.69 -4.94 11.00
N ILE A 141 -22.32 -5.67 10.08
CA ILE A 141 -23.76 -5.90 10.05
C ILE A 141 -24.09 -6.62 11.36
N GLY A 142 -24.41 -5.85 12.39
CA GLY A 142 -24.94 -6.33 13.64
C GLY A 142 -26.37 -6.76 13.37
N SER A 143 -26.57 -8.08 13.35
CA SER A 143 -27.87 -8.73 13.28
C SER A 143 -28.88 -8.05 14.20
N ALA A 144 -30.03 -7.70 13.64
CA ALA A 144 -31.23 -7.45 14.43
C ALA A 144 -31.51 -8.67 15.32
N SER A 145 -31.83 -8.42 16.58
CA SER A 145 -32.55 -9.32 17.48
C SER A 145 -33.60 -8.50 18.18
#